data_AF-A0A534Q2S8-F1
#
_entry.id   AF-A0A534Q2S8-F1
#
_cell.length_a   1.000
_cell.length_b   1.000
_cell.length_c   1.000
_cell.angle_alpha   90.00
_cell.angle_beta   90.00
_cell.angle_gamma   90.00
#
_symmetry.space_group_name_H-M   'P 1'
#
loop_
_entity.id
_entity.type
_entity.pdbx_description
1 polymer ?
#
loop_
_entity_poly.entity_id
_entity_poly.type
_entity_poly.pdbx_seq_one_letter_code
_entity_poly.pdbx_strand_id
1 'polypeptide(L)' 'MKRYDIRWTALDPTRGAEMAKTRPAVIVSLDVLNRRLQTVTVCPLISELHPAWRSRLSVRCGGHPAEVAVDQIRTV' A
#
# COMPACT_ATOMS: atom_id res chain seq x y z
N MET A 1 -11.22 9.34 -1.43
CA MET A 1 -9.85 8.79 -1.40
C MET A 1 -9.18 9.15 -2.72
N LYS A 2 -8.06 9.89 -2.72
CA LYS A 2 -7.36 10.25 -3.96
C LYS A 2 -6.22 9.27 -4.24
N ARG A 3 -5.89 9.10 -5.52
CA ARG A 3 -4.75 8.32 -5.99
C ARG A 3 -3.48 8.95 -5.45
N TYR A 4 -2.58 8.10 -4.97
CA TYR A 4 -1.31 8.41 -4.32
C TYR A 4 -1.40 9.01 -2.91
N ASP A 5 -2.61 9.17 -2.36
CA ASP A 5 -2.74 9.40 -0.91
C ASP A 5 -2.22 8.17 -0.15
N ILE A 6 -1.48 8.42 0.94
CA ILE A 6 -1.08 7.38 1.90
C ILE A 6 -2.07 7.41 3.07
N ARG A 7 -2.64 6.25 3.41
CA ARG A 7 -3.59 6.09 4.51
C ARG A 7 -3.25 4.87 5.35
N TRP A 8 -3.58 4.90 6.64
CA TRP A 8 -3.59 3.70 7.45
C TRP A 8 -4.70 2.75 6.98
N THR A 9 -4.33 1.50 6.74
CA THR A 9 -5.22 0.46 6.21
C THR A 9 -5.06 -0.80 7.05
N ALA A 10 -6.18 -1.34 7.55
CA ALA A 10 -6.22 -2.63 8.21
C ALA A 10 -6.18 -3.74 7.14
N LEU A 11 -5.15 -4.60 7.19
CA LEU A 11 -4.96 -5.69 6.22
C LEU A 11 -5.35 -7.06 6.77
N ASP A 12 -5.56 -7.17 8.08
CA ASP A 12 -6.06 -8.38 8.73
C ASP A 12 -7.58 -8.57 8.51
N PRO A 13 -8.06 -9.82 8.44
CA PRO A 13 -7.30 -11.08 8.45
C PRO A 13 -6.58 -11.35 7.12
N THR A 14 -5.50 -12.13 7.18
CA THR A 14 -4.69 -12.52 6.01
C THR A 14 -4.73 -14.01 5.76
N ARG A 15 -4.53 -14.41 4.50
CA ARG A 15 -4.33 -15.81 4.12
C ARG A 15 -2.93 -16.03 3.56
N GLY A 16 -2.25 -17.09 4.01
CA GLY A 16 -0.92 -17.45 3.51
C GLY A 16 0.12 -16.36 3.78
N ALA A 17 0.76 -15.88 2.72
CA ALA A 17 1.86 -14.90 2.77
C ALA A 17 1.41 -13.44 2.54
N GLU A 18 0.11 -13.16 2.62
CA GLU A 18 -0.40 -11.79 2.57
C GLU A 18 0.14 -10.96 3.75
N MET A 19 0.47 -9.70 3.49
CA MET A 19 0.88 -8.77 4.55
C MET A 19 -0.24 -8.51 5.55
N ALA A 20 0.06 -8.81 6.82
CA ALA A 20 -0.81 -8.62 7.97
C ALA A 20 -0.60 -7.26 8.66
N LYS A 21 -1.48 -6.95 9.62
CA LYS A 21 -1.51 -5.75 10.47
C LYS A 21 -1.98 -4.48 9.77
N THR A 22 -2.42 -3.53 10.58
CA THR A 22 -2.69 -2.16 10.14
C THR A 22 -1.39 -1.44 9.80
N ARG A 23 -1.26 -0.98 8.56
CA ARG A 23 -0.05 -0.33 8.03
C ARG A 23 -0.41 0.84 7.12
N PRO A 24 0.49 1.81 6.91
CA PRO A 24 0.29 2.80 5.85
C PRO A 24 0.27 2.09 4.49
N ALA A 25 -0.65 2.48 3.62
CA ALA A 25 -0.76 1.99 2.25
C ALA A 25 -1.02 3.16 1.31
N VAL A 26 -0.44 3.11 0.10
CA VAL A 26 -0.68 4.08 -0.95
C VAL A 26 -1.84 3.64 -1.82
N ILE A 27 -2.78 4.53 -2.10
CA ILE A 27 -3.90 4.25 -3.01
C ILE A 27 -3.41 4.32 -4.45
N VAL A 28 -3.58 3.23 -5.22
CA VAL A 28 -3.12 3.15 -6.61
C VAL A 28 -4.28 3.18 -7.62
N SER A 29 -5.51 2.91 -7.18
CA SER A 29 -6.72 3.03 -7.99
C SER A 29 -7.03 4.48 -8.37
N LEU A 30 -7.63 4.67 -9.55
CA LEU A 30 -7.94 5.99 -10.11
C LEU A 30 -9.01 6.72 -9.28
N ASP A 31 -8.89 8.04 -9.17
CA ASP A 31 -9.86 8.89 -8.47
C ASP A 31 -11.31 8.68 -8.93
N VAL A 32 -11.51 8.45 -10.23
CA VAL A 32 -12.84 8.18 -10.79
C VAL A 32 -13.43 6.89 -10.24
N LEU A 33 -12.61 5.86 -9.99
CA LEU A 33 -13.03 4.60 -9.39
C LEU A 33 -13.29 4.79 -7.89
N ASN A 34 -12.37 5.46 -7.19
CA ASN A 34 -12.45 5.71 -5.75
C ASN A 34 -13.66 6.55 -5.34
N ARG A 35 -14.23 7.35 -6.26
CA ARG A 35 -15.47 8.11 -6.04
C ARG A 35 -16.75 7.29 -6.27
N ARG A 36 -16.67 6.18 -7.01
CA ARG A 36 -17.82 5.38 -7.44
C ARG A 36 -17.94 4.07 -6.66
N LEU A 37 -16.81 3.48 -6.31
CA LEU A 37 -16.73 2.23 -5.57
C LEU A 37 -16.63 2.51 -4.06
N GLN A 38 -17.10 1.55 -3.26
CA GLN A 38 -16.89 1.55 -1.80
C GLN A 38 -15.51 0.99 -1.42
N THR A 39 -14.72 0.57 -2.41
CA THR A 39 -13.40 -0.05 -2.25
C THR A 39 -12.33 0.74 -2.96
N VAL A 40 -11.08 0.55 -2.54
CA VAL A 40 -9.88 1.11 -3.19
C VAL A 40 -8.80 0.06 -3.34
N THR A 41 -8.01 0.17 -4.40
CA THR A 41 -6.82 -0.67 -4.58
C THR A 41 -5.61 0.05 -4.00
N VAL A 42 -4.88 -0.63 -3.12
CA VAL A 42 -3.77 -0.08 -2.34
C VAL A 42 -2.54 -0.98 -2.44
N CYS A 43 -1.35 -0.38 -2.28
CA CYS A 43 -0.11 -1.11 -2.04
C CYS A 43 0.43 -0.74 -0.65
N PRO A 44 0.71 -1.71 0.23
CA PRO A 44 1.21 -1.44 1.57
C PRO A 44 2.64 -0.90 1.56
N LEU A 45 2.96 -0.10 2.57
CA LEU A 45 4.31 0.36 2.84
C LEU A 45 4.97 -0.49 3.93
N ILE A 46 6.28 -0.68 3.79
CA ILE A 46 7.13 -1.28 4.82
C ILE A 46 8.34 -0.40 5.12
N SER A 47 8.85 -0.51 6.34
CA SER A 47 10.07 0.18 6.78
C SER A 47 11.34 -0.63 6.46
N GLU A 48 11.22 -1.94 6.26
CA GLU A 48 12.34 -2.80 5.90
C GLU A 48 12.65 -2.63 4.41
N LEU A 49 13.88 -2.21 4.12
CA LEU A 49 14.29 -1.85 2.77
C LEU A 49 14.96 -3.04 2.08
N HIS A 50 14.60 -3.26 0.83
CA HIS A 50 15.13 -4.30 -0.05
C HIS A 50 15.61 -3.65 -1.35
N PRO A 51 16.77 -2.95 -1.35
CA PRO A 51 17.24 -2.18 -2.51
C PRO A 51 17.43 -2.99 -3.80
N ALA A 52 17.61 -4.32 -3.68
CA ALA A 52 17.77 -5.21 -4.83
C ALA A 52 16.43 -5.59 -5.50
N TRP A 53 15.29 -5.35 -4.84
CA TRP A 53 13.98 -5.83 -5.30
C TRP A 53 13.33 -4.79 -6.22
N ARG A 54 13.40 -5.04 -7.52
CA ARG A 54 12.85 -4.11 -8.54
C ARG A 54 11.33 -3.94 -8.50
N SER A 55 10.60 -4.87 -7.87
CA SER A 55 9.15 -4.76 -7.67
C SER A 55 8.78 -3.78 -6.56
N ARG A 56 9.74 -3.35 -5.73
CA ARG A 56 9.49 -2.46 -4.59
C ARG A 56 10.03 -1.08 -4.88
N LEU A 57 9.22 -0.08 -4.54
CA LEU A 57 9.56 1.31 -4.81
C LEU A 57 9.98 2.00 -3.52
N SER A 58 11.23 2.44 -3.45
CA SER A 58 11.73 3.25 -2.34
C SER A 58 11.06 4.62 -2.33
N VAL A 59 10.52 5.00 -1.18
CA VAL A 59 9.83 6.27 -0.94
C VAL A 59 10.23 6.84 0.42
N ARG A 60 9.78 8.06 0.70
CA ARG A 60 9.80 8.63 2.05
C ARG A 60 8.38 8.79 2.54
N CYS A 61 8.06 8.22 3.70
CA CYS A 61 6.75 8.36 4.35
C CYS A 61 6.95 8.99 5.73
N GLY A 62 6.33 10.15 5.96
CA GLY A 62 6.49 10.88 7.23
C GLY A 62 7.94 11.25 7.55
N GLY A 63 8.78 11.48 6.54
CA GLY A 63 10.21 11.78 6.72
C GLY A 63 11.12 10.56 6.86
N HIS A 64 10.57 9.36 7.01
CA HIS A 64 11.33 8.12 7.14
C HIS A 64 11.44 7.36 5.81
N PRO A 65 12.58 6.70 5.52
CA PRO A 65 12.67 5.76 4.41
C PRO A 65 11.65 4.63 4.54
N ALA A 66 10.99 4.30 3.44
CA ALA A 66 10.05 3.20 3.35
C ALA A 66 10.05 2.62 1.93
N GLU A 67 9.41 1.48 1.75
CA GLU A 67 9.19 0.86 0.45
C GLU A 67 7.71 0.57 0.24
N VAL A 68 7.22 0.85 -0.96
CA VAL A 68 5.92 0.36 -1.43
C VAL A 68 6.10 -1.06 -1.92
N ALA A 69 5.47 -2.02 -1.25
CA ALA A 69 5.48 -3.43 -1.63
C ALA A 69 4.40 -3.68 -2.70
N VAL A 70 4.73 -3.40 -3.97
CA VAL A 70 3.77 -3.54 -5.10
C VAL A 70 3.32 -4.99 -5.30
N ASP A 71 4.17 -5.96 -4.95
CA ASP A 71 3.85 -7.39 -4.96
C ASP A 71 2.79 -7.80 -3.92
N GLN A 72 2.41 -6.89 -3.01
CA GLN A 72 1.37 -7.07 -1.99
C GLN A 72 0.13 -6.20 -2.25
N ILE A 73 -0.13 -5.87 -3.53
CA ILE A 73 -1.29 -5.08 -3.94
C ILE A 73 -2.61 -5.76 -3.53
N ARG A 74 -3.53 -4.98 -2.95
CA ARG A 74 -4.83 -5.47 -2.48
C ARG A 74 -5.94 -4.47 -2.71
N THR A 75 -7.15 -4.96 -2.90
CA THR A 75 -8.37 -4.15 -2.83
C THR A 75 -8.96 -4.29 -1.43
N VAL A 76 -9.28 -3.16 -0.82
CA VAL A 76 -9.86 -3.04 0.54
C VAL A 76 -11.14 -2.22 0.51
#